data_AF-A0A2N3BHF1-F1
#
_entry.id   AF-A0A2N3BHF1-F1
#
_cell.length_a   1.000
_cell.length_b   1.000
_cell.length_c   1.000
_cell.angle_alpha   90.00
_cell.angle_beta   90.00
_cell.angle_gamma   90.00
#
_symmetry.space_group_name_H-M   'P 1'
#
loop_
_entity.id
_entity.type
_entity.pdbx_description
1 polymer ?
#
loop_
_entity_poly.entity_id
_entity_poly.type
_entity_poly.pdbx_seq_one_letter_code
_entity_poly.pdbx_strand_id
1 'polypeptide(L)' 'MDGTVLVADDDRTIRTVLTQALTRAGCKVHATSSLTTLMRWVEEGKGDLVISDVVMPDGNGLEALP' A
#
# COMPACT_ATOMS: atom_id res chain seq x y z
N MET A 1 6.40 13.56 11.41
CA MET A 1 7.11 12.70 10.44
C MET A 1 6.10 12.47 9.35
N ASP A 2 6.22 13.19 8.23
CA ASP A 2 5.12 13.34 7.27
C ASP A 2 5.23 12.32 6.12
N GLY A 3 5.66 11.09 6.44
CA GLY A 3 5.83 10.03 5.46
C GLY A 3 4.48 9.52 4.94
N THR A 4 4.40 9.28 3.63
CA THR A 4 3.24 8.71 2.96
C THR A 4 3.48 7.23 2.67
N VAL A 5 2.63 6.36 3.21
CA VAL A 5 2.71 4.91 3.06
C VAL A 5 1.65 4.44 2.09
N LEU A 6 2.07 3.72 1.06
CA LEU A 6 1.17 3.05 0.11
C LEU A 6 0.95 1.62 0.58
N VAL A 7 -0.30 1.21 0.73
CA VAL A 7 -0.68 -0.12 1.21
C VAL A 7 -1.50 -0.82 0.13
N ALA A 8 -1.10 -2.02 -0.28
CA ALA A 8 -1.87 -2.90 -1.16
C ALA A 8 -2.10 -4.25 -0.51
N ASP A 9 -3.36 -4.62 -0.34
CA ASP A 9 -3.77 -5.87 0.30
C ASP A 9 -5.20 -6.16 -0.14
N ASP A 10 -5.58 -7.41 -0.43
CA ASP A 10 -6.94 -7.74 -0.88
C ASP A 10 -7.94 -7.85 0.29
N ASP A 11 -7.46 -8.16 1.50
CA ASP A 11 -8.25 -8.20 2.72
C ASP A 11 -8.53 -6.79 3.28
N ARG A 12 -9.82 -6.46 3.31
CA ARG A 12 -10.31 -5.17 3.82
C ARG A 12 -9.97 -4.94 5.30
N THR A 13 -9.95 -6.00 6.09
CA THR A 13 -9.63 -5.96 7.52
C THR A 13 -8.19 -5.54 7.72
N ILE A 14 -7.26 -6.17 6.98
CA ILE A 14 -5.83 -5.85 7.06
C ILE A 14 -5.59 -4.40 6.64
N ARG A 15 -6.16 -3.96 5.51
CA ARG A 15 -6.06 -2.55 5.07
C ARG A 15 -6.54 -1.58 6.14
N THR A 16 -7.64 -1.90 6.82
CA THR A 16 -8.22 -1.05 7.87
C THR A 16 -7.29 -0.94 9.08
N VAL A 17 -6.77 -2.08 9.55
CA VAL A 17 -5.85 -2.15 10.70
C VAL A 17 -4.55 -1.40 10.40
N LEU A 18 -3.94 -1.64 9.24
CA LEU A 18 -2.71 -0.97 8.81
C LEU A 18 -2.90 0.53 8.67
N THR A 19 -3.98 0.96 8.01
CA THR A 19 -4.31 2.38 7.86
C THR A 19 -4.42 3.06 9.22
N GLN A 20 -5.17 2.48 10.16
CA GLN A 20 -5.34 3.05 11.49
C GLN A 20 -4.02 3.10 12.27
N ALA A 21 -3.22 2.04 12.22
CA ALA A 21 -1.95 1.97 12.94
C ALA A 21 -0.94 3.01 12.42
N LEU A 22 -0.78 3.11 11.10
CA LEU A 22 0.13 4.04 10.44
C LEU A 22 -0.31 5.49 10.60
N THR A 23 -1.61 5.78 10.48
CA THR A 23 -2.14 7.12 10.76
C THR A 23 -1.91 7.52 12.22
N ARG A 24 -2.07 6.61 13.18
CA ARG A 24 -1.74 6.87 14.60
C ARG A 24 -0.24 7.11 14.81
N ALA A 25 0.62 6.50 14.01
CA ALA A 25 2.05 6.76 14.01
C ALA A 25 2.44 8.11 13.34
N GLY A 26 1.46 8.84 12.80
CA GLY A 26 1.66 10.15 12.16
C GLY A 26 1.88 10.09 10.64
N CYS A 27 1.77 8.91 10.02
CA CYS A 27 1.92 8.74 8.58
C CYS A 27 0.64 9.06 7.81
N LYS A 28 0.77 9.55 6.58
CA LYS A 28 -0.32 9.57 5.60
C LYS A 28 -0.41 8.19 4.96
N VAL A 29 -1.61 7.70 4.68
CA VAL A 29 -1.80 6.34 4.13
C VAL A 29 -2.68 6.40 2.90
N HIS A 30 -2.23 5.76 1.83
CA HIS A 30 -3.04 5.43 0.65
C HIS A 30 -3.18 3.91 0.56
N ALA A 31 -4.39 3.41 0.79
CA ALA A 31 -4.66 1.98 0.75
C ALA A 31 -5.48 1.60 -0.50
N THR A 32 -5.11 0.51 -1.15
CA THR A 32 -5.80 -0.07 -2.32
C THR A 32 -5.90 -1.58 -2.20
N SER A 33 -6.86 -2.19 -2.88
CA SER A 33 -6.98 -3.65 -3.02
C SER A 33 -6.50 -4.17 -4.37
N SER A 34 -5.75 -3.36 -5.10
CA SER A 34 -5.28 -3.66 -6.45
C SER A 34 -3.83 -3.27 -6.60
N LEU A 35 -3.02 -4.25 -6.99
CA LEU A 35 -1.63 -4.08 -7.38
C LEU A 35 -1.47 -3.05 -8.50
N THR A 36 -2.39 -3.03 -9.47
CA THR A 36 -2.36 -2.06 -10.59
C THR A 36 -2.43 -0.61 -10.07
N THR A 37 -3.31 -0.36 -9.10
CA THR A 37 -3.43 0.98 -8.50
C THR A 37 -2.20 1.33 -7.66
N LEU A 38 -1.63 0.36 -6.95
CA LEU A 38 -0.40 0.54 -6.19
C LEU A 38 0.75 0.95 -7.10
N MET A 39 0.97 0.21 -8.19
CA MET A 39 2.06 0.47 -9.13
C MET A 39 1.96 1.86 -9.76
N ARG A 40 0.74 2.30 -10.13
CA ARG A 40 0.53 3.67 -10.60
C ARG A 40 0.98 4.70 -9.56
N TRP A 41 0.67 4.50 -8.28
CA TRP A 41 1.12 5.43 -7.23
C TRP A 41 2.63 5.42 -7.03
N VAL A 42 3.27 4.25 -7.16
CA VAL A 42 4.73 4.11 -7.10
C VAL A 42 5.38 4.87 -8.26
N GLU A 43 4.91 4.66 -9.48
CA GLU A 43 5.40 5.37 -10.68
C GLU A 43 5.18 6.89 -10.61
N GLU A 44 4.07 7.33 -10.01
CA GLU A 44 3.77 8.74 -9.78
C GLU A 44 4.56 9.35 -8.60
N GLY A 45 5.36 8.55 -7.86
CA GLY A 45 6.14 9.01 -6.72
C GLY A 45 5.29 9.47 -5.53
N LYS A 46 4.10 8.87 -5.34
CA LYS A 46 3.12 9.31 -4.31
C LYS A 46 3.41 8.81 -2.89
N GLY A 47 4.44 8.01 -2.68
CA GLY A 47 4.74 7.43 -1.38
C GLY A 47 6.23 7.30 -1.09
N ASP A 48 6.55 7.29 0.20
CA ASP A 48 7.90 7.10 0.74
C ASP A 48 8.16 5.63 1.11
N LEU A 49 7.09 4.86 1.32
CA LEU A 49 7.14 3.44 1.67
C LEU A 49 5.98 2.69 1.02
N VAL A 50 6.26 1.46 0.57
CA VAL A 50 5.25 0.53 0.05
C VAL A 50 5.13 -0.67 0.98
N ILE A 51 3.89 -1.03 1.32
CA ILE A 51 3.52 -2.27 1.99
C ILE A 51 2.56 -3.00 1.04
N SER A 52 2.94 -4.17 0.56
CA SER A 52 2.13 -4.97 -0.35
C SER A 52 1.99 -6.39 0.19
N ASP A 53 0.80 -6.97 0.05
CA ASP A 53 0.67 -8.42 0.14
C ASP A 53 1.38 -9.08 -1.05
N VAL A 54 1.83 -10.32 -0.85
CA VAL A 54 2.51 -11.13 -1.86
C VAL A 54 1.49 -11.66 -2.85
N VAL A 55 0.37 -12.17 -2.36
CA VAL A 55 -0.65 -12.80 -3.19
C VAL A 55 -1.82 -11.84 -3.33
N MET A 56 -1.99 -11.25 -4.50
CA MET A 56 -3.13 -10.40 -4.81
C MET A 56 -3.89 -10.93 -6.03
N PRO A 57 -5.19 -10.64 -6.14
CA PRO A 57 -6.03 -11.14 -7.24
C PRO A 57 -5.60 -10.65 -8.62
N ASP A 58 -4.89 -9.51 -8.70
CA ASP A 58 -4.39 -8.92 -9.94
C ASP A 58 -2.89 -9.12 -10.18
N GLY A 59 -2.18 -9.89 -9.34
CA GLY A 59 -0.78 -10.28 -9.57
C GLY A 59 0.02 -10.57 -8.30
N ASN A 60 1.32 -10.85 -8.47
CA ASN A 60 2.26 -11.09 -7.37
C ASN A 60 2.99 -9.79 -7.00
N GLY A 61 2.80 -9.31 -5.77
CA GLY A 61 3.42 -8.08 -5.29
C GLY A 61 4.96 -8.13 -5.28
N LEU A 62 5.56 -9.32 -5.13
CA LEU A 62 7.02 -9.49 -5.18
C LEU A 62 7.61 -9.34 -6.59
N GLU A 63 6.82 -9.62 -7.63
CA GLU A 63 7.28 -9.51 -9.03
C GLU A 63 7.03 -8.12 -9.62
N ALA A 64 6.08 -7.39 -9.06
CA ALA A 64 5.68 -6.08 -9.55
C ALA A 64 6.51 -4.93 -8.97
N LEU A 65 7.07 -5.09 -7.77
CA LEU A 65 7.92 -4.06 -7.18
C LEU A 65 9.29 -4.01 -7.89
N PRO A 66 9.76 -2.80 -8.26
CA PRO A 66 11.01 -2.61 -8.99
C PRO A 66 12.27 -2.91 -8.15
#